data_AF-A0A2U3Q8H3-F1
#
_entry.id   AF-A0A2U3Q8H3-F1
#
_cell.length_a   1.000
_cell.length_b   1.000
_cell.length_c   1.000
_cell.angle_alpha   90.00
_cell.angle_beta   90.00
_cell.angle_gamma   90.00
#
_symmetry.space_group_name_H-M   'P 1'
#
loop_
_entity.id
_entity.type
_entity.pdbx_description
1 polymer ?
#
loop_
_entity_poly.entity_id
_entity_poly.type
_entity_poly.pdbx_seq_one_letter_code
_entity_poly.pdbx_strand_id
1 'polypeptide(L)'
;MTTIAIDGAEAPHSVITLNRHDRRAFIGGSDARIIMGDDQDALMRLWQEKRGEIAPQDLSRNLLVQLGLATEALNRSWYQAATGQAITDIQKRVRHPVHGWMAATLDGIVAPTGAVFEAKFMLPWDFTEEAAAEKHMAQLQHNMWVVAARSAVLSIITGGGKWVEITVHADPLYQHLLLTAEKKFWRCVQSGEPPLLFGIETPRPRLAAVKVVDMSASNLWAECAAIYLRTRGAHAEHELAKAELKKLLPEDAKEAFGHGVRAKRSKAGAVSFDPVEMEAIHAPGQ
;
A
#
# COMPACT_ATOMS: atom_id res chain seq x y z
N MET A 1 -3.20 57.93 15.10
CA MET A 1 -3.43 56.98 13.99
C MET A 1 -2.05 56.58 13.49
N THR A 2 -1.62 55.37 13.81
CA THR A 2 -0.31 54.85 13.40
C THR A 2 -0.55 53.44 12.92
N THR A 3 -0.57 53.28 11.60
CA THR A 3 -0.79 52.02 10.90
C THR A 3 0.46 51.14 11.02
N ILE A 4 0.30 49.98 11.65
CA ILE A 4 1.31 48.92 11.67
C ILE A 4 1.23 48.20 10.33
N ALA A 5 2.27 48.33 9.51
CA ALA A 5 2.47 47.51 8.32
C ALA A 5 2.90 46.11 8.77
N ILE A 6 2.16 45.10 8.31
CA ILE A 6 2.48 43.69 8.51
C ILE A 6 3.27 43.26 7.28
N ASP A 7 4.58 43.19 7.39
CA ASP A 7 5.45 42.64 6.35
C ASP A 7 5.17 41.13 6.23
N GLY A 8 4.38 40.78 5.23
CA GLY A 8 4.23 39.41 4.76
C GLY A 8 5.52 38.98 4.08
N ALA A 9 6.40 38.32 4.82
CA ALA A 9 7.54 37.63 4.24
C ALA A 9 7.04 36.45 3.39
N GLU A 10 6.84 36.66 2.09
CA GLU A 10 6.74 35.58 1.12
C GLU A 10 8.02 34.76 1.17
N ALA A 11 7.89 33.47 1.49
CA ALA A 11 8.98 32.53 1.37
C ALA A 11 9.43 32.50 -0.10
N PRO A 12 10.74 32.60 -0.40
CA PRO A 12 11.22 32.50 -1.76
C PRO A 12 11.00 31.07 -2.24
N HIS A 13 9.89 30.83 -2.94
CA HIS A 13 9.71 29.65 -3.78
C HIS A 13 10.70 29.78 -4.94
N SER A 14 11.95 29.37 -4.69
CA SER A 14 12.91 29.18 -5.76
C SER A 14 12.38 28.05 -6.64
N VAL A 15 11.73 28.42 -7.74
CA VAL A 15 11.40 27.48 -8.81
C VAL A 15 12.73 27.09 -9.44
N ILE A 16 13.37 26.06 -8.88
CA ILE A 16 14.57 25.48 -9.48
C ILE A 16 14.10 24.73 -10.73
N THR A 17 14.29 25.36 -11.89
CA THR A 17 14.09 24.71 -13.19
C THR A 17 15.17 23.65 -13.35
N LEU A 18 14.88 22.43 -12.93
CA LEU A 18 15.76 21.29 -13.14
C LEU A 18 15.84 20.99 -14.63
N ASN A 19 17.05 20.72 -15.14
CA ASN A 19 17.20 20.12 -16.46
C ASN A 19 16.33 18.84 -16.49
N ARG A 20 15.41 18.75 -17.46
CA ARG A 20 14.47 17.61 -17.58
C ARG A 20 15.20 16.27 -17.60
N HIS A 21 16.45 16.25 -18.09
CA HIS A 21 17.27 15.05 -18.18
C HIS A 21 18.11 14.74 -16.93
N ASP A 22 18.34 15.71 -16.02
CA ASP A 22 19.17 15.45 -14.84
C ASP A 22 18.36 14.83 -13.70
N ARG A 23 18.13 13.52 -13.84
CA ARG A 23 17.46 12.67 -12.85
C ARG A 23 18.43 12.10 -11.81
N ARG A 24 19.71 12.47 -11.83
CA ARG A 24 20.71 11.93 -10.90
C ARG A 24 20.60 12.56 -9.52
N ALA A 25 20.18 13.83 -9.46
CA ALA A 25 20.15 14.64 -8.25
C ALA A 25 18.95 14.37 -7.31
N PHE A 26 18.08 13.39 -7.63
CA PHE A 26 16.92 13.06 -6.80
C PHE A 26 16.45 11.62 -7.06
N ILE A 27 15.69 11.05 -6.14
CA ILE A 27 14.88 9.84 -6.29
C ILE A 27 13.49 10.28 -6.75
N GLY A 28 12.98 9.67 -7.81
CA GLY A 28 11.59 9.86 -8.24
C GLY A 28 10.74 8.61 -8.20
N GLY A 29 9.44 8.77 -8.46
CA GLY A 29 8.47 7.69 -8.27
C GLY A 29 8.77 6.39 -9.02
N SER A 30 9.34 6.44 -10.23
CA SER A 30 9.77 5.22 -10.94
C SER A 30 10.95 4.52 -10.26
N ASP A 31 11.83 5.28 -9.61
CA ASP A 31 12.99 4.77 -8.89
C ASP A 31 12.54 4.10 -7.58
N ALA A 32 11.49 4.64 -6.94
CA ALA A 32 10.85 4.06 -5.75
C ALA A 32 10.46 2.59 -5.96
N ARG A 33 9.98 2.26 -7.17
CA ARG A 33 9.64 0.87 -7.53
C ARG A 33 10.85 -0.05 -7.53
N ILE A 34 12.00 0.42 -8.01
CA ILE A 34 13.24 -0.36 -8.03
C ILE A 34 13.78 -0.51 -6.59
N ILE A 35 13.75 0.57 -5.81
CA ILE A 35 14.24 0.60 -4.42
C ILE A 35 13.44 -0.32 -3.51
N MET A 36 12.12 -0.37 -3.70
CA MET A 36 11.21 -1.24 -2.94
C MET A 36 11.09 -2.65 -3.49
N GLY A 37 11.71 -2.93 -4.65
CA GLY A 37 11.64 -4.22 -5.31
C GLY A 37 12.59 -5.27 -4.72
N ASP A 38 12.64 -6.41 -5.39
CA ASP A 38 13.42 -7.60 -5.04
C ASP A 38 14.55 -7.92 -6.04
N ASP A 39 14.75 -7.06 -7.04
CA ASP A 39 15.79 -7.20 -8.07
C ASP A 39 17.07 -6.45 -7.67
N GLN A 40 18.06 -7.20 -7.17
CA GLN A 40 19.35 -6.65 -6.73
C GLN A 40 20.14 -6.04 -7.91
N ASP A 41 20.03 -6.58 -9.12
CA ASP A 41 20.76 -6.08 -10.29
C ASP A 41 20.17 -4.74 -10.75
N ALA A 42 18.83 -4.61 -10.75
CA ALA A 42 18.16 -3.35 -11.02
C ALA A 42 18.50 -2.28 -9.97
N LEU A 43 18.56 -2.66 -8.69
CA LEU A 43 18.94 -1.76 -7.60
C LEU A 43 20.38 -1.25 -7.73
N MET A 44 21.31 -2.17 -8.00
CA MET A 44 22.73 -1.83 -8.22
C MET A 44 22.89 -0.92 -9.44
N ARG A 45 22.20 -1.22 -10.53
CA ARG A 45 22.22 -0.38 -11.73
C ARG A 45 21.70 1.03 -11.45
N LEU A 46 20.55 1.15 -10.78
CA LEU A 46 19.99 2.45 -10.41
C LEU A 46 21.00 3.25 -9.57
N TRP A 47 21.68 2.61 -8.63
CA TRP A 47 22.71 3.26 -7.81
C TRP A 47 23.89 3.78 -8.65
N GLN A 48 24.40 2.98 -9.60
CA GLN A 48 25.45 3.42 -10.53
C GLN A 48 24.99 4.59 -11.42
N GLU A 49 23.74 4.56 -11.91
CA GLU A 49 23.15 5.64 -12.71
C GLU A 49 23.04 6.93 -11.88
N LYS A 50 22.58 6.85 -10.61
CA LYS A 50 22.48 8.01 -9.71
C LYS A 50 23.85 8.62 -9.37
N ARG A 51 24.88 7.78 -9.29
CA ARG A 51 26.27 8.23 -9.08
C ARG A 51 26.93 8.74 -10.36
N GLY A 52 26.30 8.54 -11.52
CA GLY A 52 26.86 8.92 -12.82
C GLY A 52 28.02 8.02 -13.25
N GLU A 53 28.14 6.83 -12.67
CA GLU A 53 29.16 5.83 -13.03
C GLU A 53 28.82 5.14 -14.35
N ILE A 54 27.52 5.01 -14.64
CA ILE A 54 27.00 4.55 -15.92
C ILE A 54 25.96 5.52 -16.47
N ALA A 55 25.81 5.53 -17.80
CA ALA A 55 24.75 6.27 -18.44
C ALA A 55 23.38 5.60 -18.21
N PRO A 56 22.27 6.38 -18.18
CA PRO A 56 20.92 5.83 -18.17
C PRO A 56 20.71 4.87 -19.33
N GLN A 57 19.90 3.83 -19.13
CA GLN A 57 19.57 2.89 -20.19
C GLN A 57 18.85 3.60 -21.35
N ASP A 58 19.31 3.36 -22.58
CA ASP A 58 18.57 3.79 -23.77
C ASP A 58 17.36 2.86 -24.00
N LEU A 59 16.17 3.37 -23.73
CA LEU A 59 14.89 2.69 -23.90
C LEU A 59 14.15 3.14 -25.16
N SER A 60 14.80 3.90 -26.06
CA SER A 60 14.19 4.40 -27.30
C SER A 60 13.69 3.28 -28.23
N ARG A 61 14.35 2.12 -28.20
CA ARG A 61 13.96 0.92 -28.98
C ARG A 61 13.22 -0.14 -28.17
N ASN A 62 12.86 0.16 -26.92
CA ASN A 62 12.01 -0.72 -26.12
C ASN A 62 10.54 -0.43 -26.44
N LEU A 63 9.91 -1.31 -27.23
CA LEU A 63 8.53 -1.12 -27.69
C LEU A 63 7.53 -0.90 -26.54
N LEU A 64 7.67 -1.61 -25.41
CA LEU A 64 6.75 -1.48 -24.29
C LEU A 64 6.84 -0.10 -23.64
N VAL A 65 8.06 0.44 -23.51
CA VAL A 65 8.29 1.81 -23.02
C VAL A 65 7.71 2.82 -23.99
N GLN A 66 7.92 2.64 -25.29
CA GLN A 66 7.38 3.55 -26.31
C GLN A 66 5.84 3.53 -26.34
N LEU A 67 5.21 2.37 -26.17
CA LEU A 67 3.76 2.25 -26.02
C LEU A 67 3.26 3.00 -24.79
N GLY A 68 3.95 2.89 -23.66
CA GLY A 68 3.64 3.66 -22.45
C GLY A 68 3.65 5.18 -22.71
N LEU A 69 4.72 5.68 -23.33
CA LEU A 69 4.85 7.11 -23.67
C LEU A 69 3.78 7.58 -24.66
N ALA A 70 3.54 6.81 -25.72
CA ALA A 70 2.55 7.17 -26.75
C ALA A 70 1.11 7.16 -26.21
N THR A 71 0.81 6.26 -25.27
CA THR A 71 -0.53 6.10 -24.72
C THR A 71 -0.82 7.02 -23.53
N GLU A 72 0.17 7.68 -22.92
CA GLU A 72 -0.04 8.57 -21.77
C GLU A 72 -1.06 9.67 -22.07
N ALA A 73 -0.91 10.37 -23.20
CA ALA A 73 -1.81 11.45 -23.59
C ALA A 73 -3.22 10.94 -23.93
N LEU A 74 -3.32 9.76 -24.56
CA LEU A 74 -4.60 9.08 -24.83
C LEU A 74 -5.28 8.66 -23.53
N ASN A 75 -4.53 8.13 -22.58
CA ASN A 75 -5.04 7.67 -21.29
C ASN A 75 -5.60 8.84 -20.49
N ARG A 76 -4.88 9.98 -20.47
CA ARG A 76 -5.38 11.23 -19.89
C ARG A 76 -6.66 11.72 -20.57
N SER A 77 -6.70 11.82 -21.90
CA SER A 77 -7.89 12.32 -22.60
C SER A 77 -9.11 11.41 -22.38
N TRP A 78 -8.89 10.10 -22.35
CA TRP A 78 -9.91 9.10 -22.07
C TRP A 78 -10.47 9.23 -20.65
N TYR A 79 -9.59 9.35 -19.64
CA TYR A 79 -10.00 9.58 -18.24
C TYR A 79 -10.88 10.82 -18.11
N GLN A 80 -10.47 11.96 -18.69
CA GLN A 80 -11.25 13.20 -18.62
C GLN A 80 -12.62 13.07 -19.29
N ALA A 81 -12.69 12.38 -20.43
CA ALA A 81 -13.95 12.16 -21.14
C ALA A 81 -14.88 11.20 -20.37
N ALA A 82 -14.34 10.15 -19.76
CA ALA A 82 -15.11 9.15 -19.03
C ALA A 82 -15.63 9.66 -17.68
N THR A 83 -14.85 10.48 -16.97
CA THR A 83 -15.16 10.94 -15.61
C THR A 83 -15.69 12.37 -15.55
N GLY A 84 -15.48 13.17 -16.61
CA GLY A 84 -15.74 14.61 -16.62
C GLY A 84 -14.75 15.43 -15.77
N GLN A 85 -13.72 14.81 -15.18
CA GLN A 85 -12.76 15.48 -14.31
C GLN A 85 -11.55 15.97 -15.09
N ALA A 86 -11.21 17.25 -14.98
CA ALA A 86 -10.05 17.82 -15.66
C ALA A 86 -8.72 17.40 -14.99
N ILE A 87 -7.70 17.16 -15.82
CA ILE A 87 -6.32 16.91 -15.38
C ILE A 87 -5.48 18.17 -15.61
N THR A 88 -4.75 18.57 -14.57
CA THR A 88 -3.87 19.74 -14.52
C THR A 88 -2.44 19.32 -14.18
N ASP A 89 -1.50 20.26 -14.07
CA ASP A 89 -0.10 20.00 -13.67
C ASP A 89 0.59 18.85 -14.46
N ILE A 90 0.26 18.75 -15.74
CA ILE A 90 0.72 17.69 -16.65
C ILE A 90 2.25 17.75 -16.81
N GLN A 91 2.91 16.60 -16.63
CA GLN A 91 4.37 16.45 -16.73
C GLN A 91 5.14 17.45 -15.85
N LYS A 92 4.49 17.96 -14.80
CA LYS A 92 5.10 18.89 -13.85
C LYS A 92 6.04 18.10 -12.95
N ARG A 93 7.26 18.59 -12.83
CA ARG A 93 8.24 18.08 -11.87
C ARG A 93 8.17 18.88 -10.58
N VAL A 94 7.96 18.20 -9.47
CA VAL A 94 7.84 18.79 -8.14
C VAL A 94 8.88 18.17 -7.23
N ARG A 95 9.64 19.00 -6.49
CA ARG A 95 10.53 18.54 -5.42
C ARG A 95 9.79 18.56 -4.10
N HIS A 96 10.07 17.58 -3.25
CA HIS A 96 9.53 17.55 -1.90
C HIS A 96 10.06 18.76 -1.10
N PRO A 97 9.24 19.49 -0.33
CA PRO A 97 9.63 20.74 0.33
C PRO A 97 10.74 20.56 1.38
N VAL A 98 10.75 19.43 2.10
CA VAL A 98 11.76 19.09 3.12
C VAL A 98 12.88 18.19 2.60
N HIS A 99 12.54 17.11 1.90
CA HIS A 99 13.50 16.14 1.38
C HIS A 99 14.00 16.54 -0.02
N GLY A 100 15.04 17.36 -0.11
CA GLY A 100 15.58 17.85 -1.38
C GLY A 100 16.10 16.78 -2.35
N TRP A 101 16.31 15.56 -1.86
CA TRP A 101 16.68 14.38 -2.64
C TRP A 101 15.46 13.65 -3.23
N MET A 102 14.23 14.11 -3.02
CA MET A 102 13.00 13.47 -3.48
C MET A 102 12.22 14.37 -4.43
N ALA A 103 11.77 13.83 -5.57
CA ALA A 103 10.97 14.58 -6.53
C ALA A 103 10.07 13.68 -7.38
N ALA A 104 8.87 14.16 -7.71
CA ALA A 104 7.94 13.46 -8.59
C ALA A 104 7.89 14.16 -9.95
N THR A 105 7.75 13.39 -11.03
CA THR A 105 7.26 13.90 -12.33
C THR A 105 5.88 13.32 -12.50
N LEU A 106 4.87 14.19 -12.51
CA LEU A 106 3.46 13.78 -12.44
C LEU A 106 2.88 13.68 -13.86
N ASP A 107 2.14 12.62 -14.16
CA ASP A 107 1.37 12.57 -15.41
C ASP A 107 0.20 13.59 -15.37
N GLY A 108 -0.27 13.91 -14.16
CA GLY A 108 -1.04 15.11 -13.84
C GLY A 108 -1.62 15.12 -12.42
N ILE A 109 -2.47 16.10 -12.15
CA ILE A 109 -3.29 16.23 -10.94
C ILE A 109 -4.76 16.33 -11.36
N VAL A 110 -5.61 15.51 -10.74
CA VAL A 110 -7.07 15.57 -10.90
C VAL A 110 -7.58 16.84 -10.22
N ALA A 111 -7.98 17.84 -11.02
CA ALA A 111 -8.22 19.20 -10.52
C ALA A 111 -9.26 19.31 -9.39
N PRO A 112 -10.40 18.59 -9.43
CA PRO A 112 -11.40 18.69 -8.37
C PRO A 112 -10.95 18.08 -7.03
N THR A 113 -10.10 17.05 -7.05
CA THR A 113 -9.77 16.26 -5.87
C THR A 113 -8.36 16.48 -5.35
N GLY A 114 -7.47 17.04 -6.18
CA GLY A 114 -6.03 17.11 -5.90
C GLY A 114 -5.34 15.74 -5.95
N ALA A 115 -6.01 14.70 -6.47
CA ALA A 115 -5.43 13.36 -6.56
C ALA A 115 -4.31 13.33 -7.61
N VAL A 116 -3.24 12.58 -7.34
CA VAL A 116 -2.20 12.31 -8.33
C VAL A 116 -2.81 11.47 -9.46
N PHE A 117 -2.70 11.91 -10.71
CA PHE A 117 -3.05 11.10 -11.87
C PHE A 117 -1.79 10.39 -12.39
N GLU A 118 -1.86 9.08 -12.53
CA GLU A 118 -0.77 8.24 -13.07
C GLU A 118 -1.34 7.36 -14.20
N ALA A 119 -0.79 7.51 -15.41
CA ALA A 119 -1.18 6.76 -16.58
C ALA A 119 -0.26 5.56 -16.81
N LYS A 120 -0.83 4.39 -17.09
CA LYS A 120 -0.06 3.19 -17.46
C LYS A 120 -0.62 2.48 -18.69
N PHE A 121 0.31 1.92 -19.44
CA PHE A 121 0.02 0.88 -20.42
C PHE A 121 0.39 -0.48 -19.83
N MET A 122 -0.51 -1.45 -19.92
CA MET A 122 -0.25 -2.82 -19.48
C MET A 122 -0.64 -3.82 -20.56
N LEU A 123 0.15 -4.89 -20.70
CA LEU A 123 -0.26 -5.99 -21.54
C LEU A 123 -1.46 -6.72 -20.89
N PRO A 124 -2.36 -7.30 -21.68
CA PRO A 124 -3.60 -7.89 -21.16
C PRO A 124 -3.39 -9.23 -20.43
N TRP A 125 -2.25 -9.89 -20.64
CA TRP A 125 -1.94 -11.19 -20.03
C TRP A 125 -1.84 -11.07 -18.51
N ASP A 126 -2.60 -11.91 -17.79
CA ASP A 126 -2.64 -11.96 -16.32
C ASP A 126 -2.95 -10.62 -15.62
N PHE A 127 -3.66 -9.72 -16.32
CA PHE A 127 -4.05 -8.43 -15.75
C PHE A 127 -5.12 -8.60 -14.67
N THR A 128 -4.80 -8.18 -13.45
CA THR A 128 -5.77 -7.89 -12.39
C THR A 128 -5.55 -6.49 -11.86
N GLU A 129 -6.62 -5.87 -11.32
CA GLU A 129 -6.53 -4.52 -10.75
C GLU A 129 -5.63 -4.53 -9.51
N GLU A 130 -5.68 -5.61 -8.74
CA GLU A 130 -4.84 -5.85 -7.57
C GLU A 130 -3.35 -5.90 -7.94
N ALA A 131 -2.99 -6.72 -8.93
CA ALA A 131 -1.60 -6.84 -9.37
C ALA A 131 -1.09 -5.54 -10.01
N ALA A 132 -1.95 -4.81 -10.73
CA ALA A 132 -1.60 -3.52 -11.28
C ALA A 132 -1.35 -2.47 -10.17
N ALA A 133 -2.23 -2.40 -9.17
CA ALA A 133 -2.07 -1.50 -8.03
C ALA A 133 -0.82 -1.84 -7.22
N GLU A 134 -0.57 -3.12 -6.95
CA GLU A 134 0.62 -3.61 -6.25
C GLU A 134 1.91 -3.23 -6.98
N LYS A 135 1.97 -3.50 -8.30
CA LYS A 135 3.11 -3.18 -9.17
C LYS A 135 3.48 -1.70 -9.17
N HIS A 136 2.49 -0.82 -9.01
CA HIS A 136 2.66 0.63 -9.07
C HIS A 136 2.60 1.31 -7.69
N MET A 137 2.39 0.55 -6.61
CA MET A 137 2.16 1.11 -5.28
C MET A 137 3.30 2.00 -4.80
N ALA A 138 4.55 1.56 -4.95
CA ALA A 138 5.71 2.36 -4.55
C ALA A 138 5.75 3.71 -5.26
N GLN A 139 5.48 3.73 -6.57
CA GLN A 139 5.45 4.96 -7.36
C GLN A 139 4.29 5.87 -6.93
N LEU A 140 3.09 5.32 -6.74
CA LEU A 140 1.92 6.08 -6.33
C LEU A 140 2.11 6.70 -4.94
N GLN A 141 2.59 5.92 -3.98
CA GLN A 141 2.85 6.38 -2.60
C GLN A 141 3.96 7.42 -2.55
N HIS A 142 5.03 7.25 -3.33
CA HIS A 142 6.09 8.25 -3.48
C HIS A 142 5.54 9.56 -4.04
N ASN A 143 4.82 9.50 -5.17
CA ASN A 143 4.29 10.69 -5.82
C ASN A 143 3.32 11.43 -4.89
N MET A 144 2.42 10.71 -4.22
CA MET A 144 1.51 11.28 -3.20
C MET A 144 2.27 11.94 -2.05
N TRP A 145 3.36 11.33 -1.58
CA TRP A 145 4.18 11.90 -0.51
C TRP A 145 4.86 13.20 -0.94
N VAL A 146 5.45 13.24 -2.14
CA VAL A 146 6.15 14.43 -2.68
C VAL A 146 5.24 15.66 -2.72
N VAL A 147 3.98 15.48 -3.12
CA VAL A 147 3.03 16.60 -3.30
C VAL A 147 1.98 16.71 -2.20
N ALA A 148 2.13 15.95 -1.12
CA ALA A 148 1.17 15.88 -0.02
C ALA A 148 -0.28 15.56 -0.46
N ALA A 149 -0.44 14.73 -1.49
CA ALA A 149 -1.75 14.27 -1.95
C ALA A 149 -2.28 13.13 -1.06
N ARG A 150 -3.60 13.08 -0.88
CA ARG A 150 -4.29 12.06 -0.06
C ARG A 150 -4.68 10.81 -0.85
N SER A 151 -4.69 10.91 -2.17
CA SER A 151 -5.05 9.83 -3.08
C SER A 151 -4.36 9.99 -4.43
N ALA A 152 -4.35 8.90 -5.17
CA ALA A 152 -3.93 8.83 -6.55
C ALA A 152 -4.97 8.04 -7.36
N VAL A 153 -5.09 8.38 -8.63
CA VAL A 153 -5.83 7.66 -9.64
C VAL A 153 -4.82 7.00 -10.57
N LEU A 154 -4.78 5.68 -10.55
CA LEU A 154 -4.05 4.86 -11.51
C LEU A 154 -4.99 4.53 -12.67
N SER A 155 -4.75 5.17 -13.81
CA SER A 155 -5.53 5.00 -15.03
C SER A 155 -4.77 4.11 -16.01
N ILE A 156 -5.36 3.00 -16.43
CA ILE A 156 -4.66 1.96 -17.20
C ILE A 156 -5.39 1.72 -18.51
N ILE A 157 -4.66 1.79 -19.62
CA ILE A 157 -5.09 1.24 -20.90
C ILE A 157 -4.36 -0.07 -21.12
N THR A 158 -5.10 -1.15 -21.36
CA THR A 158 -4.51 -2.44 -21.70
C THR A 158 -4.30 -2.58 -23.20
N GLY A 159 -3.34 -3.41 -23.62
CA GLY A 159 -3.15 -3.76 -25.02
C GLY A 159 -4.36 -4.45 -25.68
N GLY A 160 -5.33 -4.93 -24.87
CA GLY A 160 -6.60 -5.47 -25.35
C GLY A 160 -7.72 -4.43 -25.53
N GLY A 161 -7.42 -3.13 -25.39
CA GLY A 161 -8.42 -2.06 -25.54
C GLY A 161 -9.32 -1.87 -24.32
N LYS A 162 -8.98 -2.46 -23.17
CA LYS A 162 -9.70 -2.24 -21.91
C LYS A 162 -9.12 -1.03 -21.19
N TRP A 163 -9.98 -0.14 -20.70
CA TRP A 163 -9.61 0.91 -19.76
C TRP A 163 -10.04 0.56 -18.34
N VAL A 164 -9.18 0.85 -17.37
CA VAL A 164 -9.38 0.57 -15.94
C VAL A 164 -8.94 1.78 -15.14
N GLU A 165 -9.77 2.16 -14.16
CA GLU A 165 -9.48 3.21 -13.19
C GLU A 165 -9.36 2.59 -11.79
N ILE A 166 -8.25 2.85 -11.10
CA ILE A 166 -8.02 2.37 -9.75
C ILE A 166 -7.69 3.57 -8.85
N THR A 167 -8.52 3.80 -7.84
CA THR A 167 -8.22 4.78 -6.79
C THR A 167 -7.38 4.15 -5.70
N VAL A 168 -6.25 4.78 -5.36
CA VAL A 168 -5.35 4.38 -4.28
C VAL A 168 -5.25 5.53 -3.28
N HIS A 169 -5.33 5.22 -2.00
CA HIS A 169 -5.16 6.21 -0.93
C HIS A 169 -3.72 6.22 -0.40
N ALA A 170 -3.28 7.38 0.08
CA ALA A 170 -2.03 7.48 0.81
C ALA A 170 -2.07 6.54 2.03
N ASP A 171 -1.06 5.70 2.16
CA ASP A 171 -0.93 4.74 3.25
C ASP A 171 0.26 5.16 4.13
N PRO A 172 0.02 5.66 5.35
CA PRO A 172 1.08 6.13 6.24
C PRO A 172 2.12 5.05 6.59
N LEU A 173 1.71 3.78 6.71
CA LEU A 173 2.63 2.68 7.01
C LEU A 173 3.51 2.39 5.79
N TYR A 174 2.91 2.33 4.61
CA TYR A 174 3.66 2.15 3.37
C TYR A 174 4.64 3.29 3.15
N GLN A 175 4.18 4.54 3.29
CA GLN A 175 5.01 5.74 3.08
C GLN A 175 6.16 5.81 4.08
N HIS A 176 5.95 5.41 5.34
CA HIS A 176 7.03 5.34 6.32
C HIS A 176 8.13 4.34 5.91
N LEU A 177 7.74 3.16 5.45
CA LEU A 177 8.66 2.13 4.97
C LEU A 177 9.39 2.58 3.70
N LEU A 178 8.66 3.16 2.75
CA LEU A 178 9.20 3.72 1.51
C LEU A 178 10.24 4.80 1.78
N LEU A 179 9.93 5.78 2.65
CA LEU A 179 10.88 6.83 3.03
C LEU A 179 12.14 6.26 3.68
N THR A 180 11.99 5.22 4.49
CA THR A 180 13.13 4.57 5.14
C THR A 180 14.05 3.90 4.11
N ALA A 181 13.46 3.15 3.17
CA ALA A 181 14.18 2.49 2.10
C ALA A 181 14.89 3.49 1.19
N GLU A 182 14.17 4.51 0.71
CA GLU A 182 14.72 5.54 -0.19
C GLU A 182 15.80 6.38 0.48
N LYS A 183 15.63 6.74 1.76
CA LYS A 183 16.66 7.46 2.51
C LYS A 183 17.91 6.61 2.71
N LYS A 184 17.78 5.31 2.95
CA LYS A 184 18.91 4.38 3.04
C LYS A 184 19.62 4.28 1.68
N PHE A 185 18.86 4.10 0.61
CA PHE A 185 19.40 4.07 -0.75
C PHE A 185 20.11 5.38 -1.12
N TRP A 186 19.53 6.53 -0.81
CA TRP A 186 20.15 7.82 -1.10
C TRP A 186 21.47 8.01 -0.34
N ARG A 187 21.56 7.53 0.91
CA ARG A 187 22.83 7.51 1.64
C ARG A 187 23.89 6.66 0.94
N CYS A 188 23.53 5.49 0.42
CA CYS A 188 24.43 4.65 -0.40
C CYS A 188 24.90 5.38 -1.66
N VAL A 189 24.02 6.13 -2.33
CA VAL A 189 24.39 6.97 -3.49
C VAL A 189 25.44 8.00 -3.06
N GLN A 190 25.24 8.67 -1.92
CA GLN A 190 26.13 9.72 -1.42
C GLN A 190 27.48 9.18 -0.89
N SER A 191 27.48 8.06 -0.15
CA SER A 191 28.69 7.48 0.45
C SER A 191 29.50 6.65 -0.54
N GLY A 192 28.85 6.06 -1.54
CA GLY A 192 29.46 5.09 -2.44
C GLY A 192 29.51 3.66 -1.92
N GLU A 193 28.85 3.40 -0.79
CA GLU A 193 28.60 2.03 -0.38
C GLU A 193 27.54 1.40 -1.29
N PRO A 194 27.74 0.16 -1.77
CA PRO A 194 26.72 -0.55 -2.53
C PRO A 194 25.42 -0.73 -1.74
N PRO A 195 24.24 -0.50 -2.35
CA PRO A 195 22.97 -0.76 -1.70
C PRO A 195 22.69 -2.27 -1.64
N LEU A 196 21.93 -2.66 -0.61
CA LEU A 196 21.33 -3.99 -0.50
C LEU A 196 19.81 -3.84 -0.56
N LEU A 197 19.13 -4.88 -1.06
CA LEU A 197 17.67 -4.99 -0.99
C LEU A 197 17.16 -4.63 0.41
N PHE A 198 16.09 -3.85 0.46
CA PHE A 198 15.48 -3.50 1.74
C PHE A 198 14.75 -4.69 2.37
N GLY A 199 14.17 -5.57 1.54
CA GLY A 199 13.68 -6.90 1.94
C GLY A 199 12.47 -6.88 2.86
N ILE A 200 11.55 -5.92 2.69
CA ILE A 200 10.36 -5.80 3.53
C ILE A 200 9.11 -6.32 2.84
N GLU A 201 8.21 -6.91 3.61
CA GLU A 201 6.84 -7.13 3.18
C GLU A 201 6.04 -5.86 3.38
N THR A 202 5.59 -5.24 2.28
CA THR A 202 4.76 -4.03 2.34
C THR A 202 3.30 -4.36 2.59
N PRO A 203 2.52 -3.47 3.23
CA PRO A 203 1.07 -3.63 3.33
C PRO A 203 0.44 -3.84 1.94
N ARG A 204 -0.46 -4.81 1.82
CA ARG A 204 -1.16 -5.06 0.55
C ARG A 204 -2.06 -3.86 0.20
N PRO A 205 -2.18 -3.51 -1.09
CA PRO A 205 -3.15 -2.53 -1.54
C PRO A 205 -4.55 -2.85 -1.03
N ARG A 206 -5.18 -1.92 -0.30
CA ARG A 206 -6.60 -2.01 0.02
C ARG A 206 -7.39 -1.43 -1.15
N LEU A 207 -7.79 -2.29 -2.09
CA LEU A 207 -8.75 -1.90 -3.12
C LEU A 207 -10.14 -1.70 -2.49
N ALA A 208 -10.95 -0.84 -3.09
CA ALA A 208 -12.34 -0.66 -2.68
C ALA A 208 -13.10 -2.00 -2.85
N ALA A 209 -13.72 -2.49 -1.78
CA ALA A 209 -14.47 -3.75 -1.79
C ALA A 209 -15.86 -3.58 -2.43
N VAL A 210 -15.89 -3.33 -3.74
CA VAL A 210 -17.13 -3.04 -4.50
C VAL A 210 -17.66 -4.25 -5.26
N LYS A 211 -16.81 -5.26 -5.49
CA LYS A 211 -17.14 -6.40 -6.36
C LYS A 211 -17.84 -7.51 -5.57
N VAL A 212 -19.05 -7.87 -5.98
CA VAL A 212 -19.70 -9.13 -5.59
C VAL A 212 -19.16 -10.24 -6.50
N VAL A 213 -18.67 -11.33 -5.90
CA VAL A 213 -18.07 -12.46 -6.63
C VAL A 213 -18.84 -13.73 -6.32
N ASP A 214 -19.29 -14.43 -7.36
CA ASP A 214 -19.79 -15.80 -7.23
C ASP A 214 -18.60 -16.76 -7.12
N MET A 215 -18.48 -17.42 -5.96
CA MET A 215 -17.41 -18.36 -5.65
C MET A 215 -17.81 -19.81 -5.89
N SER A 216 -18.97 -20.07 -6.52
CA SER A 216 -19.48 -21.42 -6.83
C SER A 216 -18.49 -22.31 -7.59
N ALA A 217 -17.58 -21.72 -8.37
CA ALA A 217 -16.56 -22.46 -9.13
C ALA A 217 -15.28 -22.79 -8.33
N SER A 218 -15.14 -22.29 -7.09
CA SER A 218 -13.94 -22.51 -6.27
C SER A 218 -14.12 -23.73 -5.36
N ASN A 219 -13.36 -24.79 -5.65
CA ASN A 219 -13.40 -26.03 -4.85
C ASN A 219 -12.99 -25.79 -3.39
N LEU A 220 -11.94 -24.98 -3.15
CA LEU A 220 -11.50 -24.64 -1.80
C LEU A 220 -12.57 -23.84 -1.04
N TRP A 221 -13.23 -22.90 -1.73
CA TRP A 221 -14.34 -22.17 -1.12
C TRP A 221 -15.48 -23.10 -0.73
N ALA A 222 -15.86 -24.04 -1.61
CA ALA A 222 -16.92 -25.01 -1.33
C ALA A 222 -16.60 -25.87 -0.10
N GLU A 223 -15.36 -26.38 0.01
CA GLU A 223 -14.92 -27.16 1.17
C GLU A 223 -14.97 -26.34 2.47
N CYS A 224 -14.38 -25.14 2.47
CA CYS A 224 -14.39 -24.25 3.64
C CYS A 224 -15.81 -23.83 4.02
N ALA A 225 -16.68 -23.52 3.04
CA ALA A 225 -18.07 -23.15 3.29
C ALA A 225 -18.86 -24.31 3.92
N ALA A 226 -18.65 -25.55 3.47
CA ALA A 226 -19.29 -26.73 4.06
C ALA A 226 -18.87 -26.92 5.52
N ILE A 227 -17.57 -26.77 5.83
CA ILE A 227 -17.07 -26.83 7.22
C ILE A 227 -17.70 -25.71 8.05
N TYR A 228 -17.67 -24.47 7.57
CA TYR A 228 -18.20 -23.30 8.26
C TYR A 228 -19.70 -23.45 8.58
N LEU A 229 -20.50 -23.86 7.60
CA LEU A 229 -21.95 -24.07 7.79
C LEU A 229 -22.22 -25.20 8.79
N ARG A 230 -21.46 -26.30 8.72
CA ARG A 230 -21.59 -27.44 9.63
C ARG A 230 -21.23 -27.08 11.07
N THR A 231 -20.23 -26.23 11.30
CA THR A 231 -19.77 -25.86 12.65
C THR A 231 -20.45 -24.62 13.23
N ARG A 232 -21.20 -23.85 12.41
CA ARG A 232 -21.84 -22.60 12.83
C ARG A 232 -22.77 -22.76 14.04
N GLY A 233 -23.60 -23.81 14.07
CA GLY A 233 -24.53 -24.07 15.17
C GLY A 233 -23.79 -24.36 16.48
N ALA A 234 -22.87 -25.34 16.45
CA ALA A 234 -22.04 -25.70 17.60
C ALA A 234 -21.19 -24.52 18.10
N HIS A 235 -20.67 -23.68 17.20
CA HIS A 235 -19.95 -22.47 17.58
C HIS A 235 -20.86 -21.45 18.29
N ALA A 236 -22.08 -21.24 17.80
CA ALA A 236 -23.05 -20.35 18.42
C ALA A 236 -23.46 -20.83 19.82
N GLU A 237 -23.75 -22.14 19.98
CA GLU A 237 -24.04 -22.75 21.27
C GLU A 237 -22.85 -22.65 22.23
N HIS A 238 -21.64 -22.88 21.73
CA HIS A 238 -20.41 -22.74 22.51
C HIS A 238 -20.21 -21.31 23.03
N GLU A 239 -20.36 -20.30 22.17
CA GLU A 239 -20.21 -18.90 22.59
C GLU A 239 -21.31 -18.46 23.56
N LEU A 240 -22.55 -18.94 23.40
CA LEU A 240 -23.63 -18.73 24.36
C LEU A 240 -23.31 -19.37 25.71
N ALA A 241 -22.94 -20.65 25.73
CA ALA A 241 -22.59 -21.37 26.96
C ALA A 241 -21.41 -20.70 27.67
N LYS A 242 -20.39 -20.26 26.93
CA LYS A 242 -19.23 -19.53 27.44
C LYS A 242 -19.62 -18.18 28.05
N ALA A 243 -20.58 -17.46 27.47
CA ALA A 243 -21.10 -16.22 28.03
C ALA A 243 -21.86 -16.47 29.34
N GLU A 244 -22.71 -17.49 29.40
CA GLU A 244 -23.43 -17.85 30.63
C GLU A 244 -22.49 -18.34 31.74
N LEU A 245 -21.51 -19.19 31.42
CA LEU A 245 -20.50 -19.64 32.38
C LEU A 245 -19.70 -18.47 32.97
N LYS A 246 -19.43 -17.41 32.18
CA LYS A 246 -18.77 -16.19 32.70
C LYS A 246 -19.64 -15.46 33.72
N LYS A 247 -20.96 -15.41 33.50
CA LYS A 247 -21.90 -14.76 34.44
C LYS A 247 -22.04 -15.54 35.75
N LEU A 248 -21.90 -16.87 35.68
CA LEU A 248 -21.95 -17.75 36.85
C LEU A 248 -20.66 -17.73 37.69
N LEU A 249 -19.54 -17.23 37.14
CA LEU A 249 -18.27 -17.14 37.85
C LEU A 249 -18.31 -15.98 38.87
N PRO A 250 -18.15 -16.25 40.18
CA PRO A 250 -18.09 -15.18 41.19
C PRO A 250 -16.99 -14.16 40.90
N GLU A 251 -17.23 -12.89 41.26
CA GLU A 251 -16.28 -11.80 40.97
C GLU A 251 -14.95 -11.93 41.72
N ASP A 252 -14.99 -12.48 42.93
CA ASP A 252 -13.83 -12.72 43.80
C ASP A 252 -13.11 -14.06 43.51
N ALA A 253 -13.70 -14.92 42.68
CA ALA A 253 -13.11 -16.20 42.32
C ALA A 253 -11.98 -16.02 41.29
N LYS A 254 -10.76 -16.43 41.69
CA LYS A 254 -9.62 -16.60 40.78
C LYS A 254 -9.80 -17.80 39.84
N GLU A 255 -10.49 -18.84 40.30
CA GLU A 255 -10.74 -20.08 39.57
C GLU A 255 -12.07 -20.70 40.05
N ALA A 256 -12.79 -21.34 39.14
CA ALA A 256 -13.94 -22.20 39.45
C ALA A 256 -13.89 -23.46 38.56
N PHE A 257 -14.37 -24.59 39.06
CA PHE A 257 -14.40 -25.85 38.31
C PHE A 257 -15.65 -26.66 38.64
N GLY A 258 -16.11 -27.45 37.68
CA GLY A 258 -17.27 -28.32 37.83
C GLY A 258 -17.75 -28.85 36.48
N HIS A 259 -18.43 -30.00 36.49
CA HIS A 259 -19.02 -30.61 35.29
C HIS A 259 -18.05 -30.71 34.08
N GLY A 260 -16.77 -31.02 34.34
CA GLY A 260 -15.75 -31.18 33.29
C GLY A 260 -15.20 -29.87 32.70
N VAL A 261 -15.49 -28.72 33.30
CA VAL A 261 -15.00 -27.41 32.86
C VAL A 261 -14.32 -26.68 34.01
N ARG A 262 -13.19 -26.02 33.72
CA ARG A 262 -12.48 -25.12 34.64
C ARG A 262 -12.42 -23.71 34.05
N ALA A 263 -12.85 -22.73 34.82
CA ALA A 263 -12.74 -21.30 34.52
C ALA A 263 -11.58 -20.68 35.29
N LYS A 264 -10.73 -19.89 34.62
CA LYS A 264 -9.65 -19.13 35.27
C LYS A 264 -9.77 -17.64 34.98
N ARG A 265 -9.65 -16.82 36.02
CA ARG A 265 -9.62 -15.35 35.91
C ARG A 265 -8.18 -14.85 35.99
N SER A 266 -7.75 -14.08 34.99
CA SER A 266 -6.44 -13.43 34.96
C SER A 266 -6.39 -12.23 35.92
N LYS A 267 -5.18 -11.73 36.21
CA LYS A 267 -5.01 -10.48 36.98
C LYS A 267 -5.65 -9.26 36.31
N ALA A 268 -5.85 -9.30 34.99
CA ALA A 268 -6.51 -8.26 34.21
C ALA A 268 -8.03 -8.50 34.06
N GLY A 269 -8.60 -9.51 34.74
CA GLY A 269 -10.04 -9.81 34.73
C GLY A 269 -10.54 -10.67 33.58
N ALA A 270 -9.67 -11.07 32.64
CA ALA A 270 -10.06 -11.95 31.53
C ALA A 270 -10.35 -13.37 32.03
N VAL A 271 -11.43 -13.98 31.54
CA VAL A 271 -11.86 -15.33 31.92
C VAL A 271 -11.68 -16.30 30.75
N SER A 272 -10.93 -17.38 30.97
CA SER A 272 -10.74 -18.49 30.03
C SER A 272 -11.35 -19.78 30.57
N PHE A 273 -11.70 -20.71 29.68
CA PHE A 273 -12.25 -22.02 30.04
C PHE A 273 -11.42 -23.13 29.43
N ASP A 274 -11.08 -24.12 30.26
CA ASP A 274 -10.36 -25.33 29.86
C ASP A 274 -11.26 -26.55 30.16
N PRO A 275 -11.37 -27.54 29.25
CA PRO A 275 -11.97 -28.83 29.60
C PRO A 275 -11.07 -29.55 30.62
N VAL A 276 -11.69 -30.26 31.57
CA VAL A 276 -10.99 -31.06 32.58
C VAL A 276 -11.53 -32.49 32.53
N GLU A 277 -10.64 -33.46 32.33
CA GLU A 277 -10.99 -34.87 32.43
C GLU A 277 -11.40 -35.19 33.88
N MET A 278 -12.58 -35.77 34.05
CA MET A 278 -13.02 -36.29 35.35
C MET A 278 -12.29 -37.62 35.60
N GLU A 279 -11.21 -37.61 36.38
CA GLU A 279 -10.71 -38.84 36.98
C GLU A 279 -11.79 -39.39 37.92
N ALA A 280 -12.24 -40.62 37.66
CA ALA A 280 -13.24 -41.31 38.45
C ALA A 280 -12.73 -41.50 39.89
N ILE A 281 -13.24 -40.72 40.83
CA ILE A 281 -13.03 -40.96 42.26
C ILE A 281 -13.85 -42.19 42.63
N HIS A 282 -13.24 -43.38 42.53
CA HIS A 282 -13.73 -44.57 43.23
C HIS A 282 -13.56 -44.32 44.73
N ALA A 283 -14.67 -44.08 45.44
CA ALA A 283 -14.67 -44.14 46.90
C ALA A 283 -14.42 -45.59 47.34
N PRO A 284 -13.41 -45.87 48.21
CA PRO A 284 -13.31 -47.16 48.88
C PRO A 284 -14.43 -47.24 49.91
N GLY A 285 -15.09 -48.39 49.96
CA GLY A 285 -16.36 -48.57 50.67
C GLY A 285 -16.31 -48.35 52.17
N GLN A 286 -17.49 -48.01 52.70
CA GLN A 286 -18.08 -48.55 53.93
C GLN A 286 -19.60 -48.56 53.79
#